data_AF-A0A534ENY9-F1
#
_entry.id   AF-A0A534ENY9-F1
#
_cell.length_a   1.000
_cell.length_b   1.000
_cell.length_c   1.000
_cell.angle_alpha   90.00
_cell.angle_beta   90.00
_cell.angle_gamma   90.00
#
_symmetry.space_group_name_H-M   'P 1'
#
loop_
_entity.id
_entity.type
_entity.pdbx_description
1 polymer ?
#
loop_
_entity_poly.entity_id
_entity_poly.type
_entity_poly.pdbx_seq_one_letter_code
_entity_poly.pdbx_strand_id
1 'polypeptide(L)'
;GTAIGGATAASYTTPATTAADNGDLFTVVVSNTAGSMTSNAAALTVSSVLVAPTITRQPASQTVTAGQRATFTVTAAGTAPLSYQWQKNGTAIGGATAASYTTPATTAADNGDQFTVVVSNAAGSVTSTAASLTVTTTGNQPLKTVFLIMMENHNWSDIKGNATAPYINNTLLAIGAHAEQYFNPPGIHPSLPNYLWLEAGTNFGILADDSPSAGHQSTTMHLVTLLKNANITWKAYQEDIAGTSCPLSNVSGYATKHNPFVYFDDVTNSLSSTSAYCIAHVRPFTELATDLANNTVASYNFITPNLTNDMHDGTIADGDTWLAANVPVILNSAAYKQGGVLFITWDEGEGGSAPGDTKDGPIAMMVLSPKAKVGYQNTIHYDHSSTLRTVEEIFKVSPMLGGAANQTDLSDLFTSFP
;
A
#
# COMPACT_ATOMS: atom_id res chain seq x y z
N GLY A 1 -45.68 -61.55 22.36
CA GLY A 1 -45.22 -60.24 22.86
C GLY A 1 -45.29 -60.23 24.37
N THR A 2 -44.68 -59.22 25.01
CA THR A 2 -44.78 -58.97 26.45
C THR A 2 -46.08 -58.22 26.74
N ALA A 3 -46.79 -58.57 27.82
CA ALA A 3 -48.01 -57.86 28.20
C ALA A 3 -47.67 -56.41 28.64
N ILE A 4 -48.42 -55.45 28.10
CA ILE A 4 -48.31 -54.04 28.49
C ILE A 4 -49.15 -53.85 29.75
N GLY A 5 -48.48 -53.65 30.90
CA GLY A 5 -49.15 -53.51 32.19
C GLY A 5 -50.19 -52.39 32.21
N GLY A 6 -51.41 -52.69 32.66
CA GLY A 6 -52.50 -51.71 32.79
C GLY A 6 -53.32 -51.45 31.51
N ALA A 7 -52.93 -52.00 30.35
CA ALA A 7 -53.66 -51.83 29.10
C ALA A 7 -54.82 -52.84 28.95
N THR A 8 -55.90 -52.66 29.71
CA THR A 8 -57.08 -53.56 29.72
C THR A 8 -58.32 -52.99 29.06
N ALA A 9 -58.23 -51.78 28.50
CA ALA A 9 -59.34 -51.12 27.79
C ALA A 9 -59.46 -51.60 26.33
N ALA A 10 -60.58 -51.27 25.68
CA ALA A 10 -60.82 -51.57 24.26
C ALA A 10 -59.93 -50.77 23.28
N SER A 11 -59.11 -49.84 23.79
CA SER A 11 -58.14 -49.06 23.04
C SER A 11 -56.85 -48.90 23.85
N TYR A 12 -55.71 -48.82 23.16
CA TYR A 12 -54.41 -48.54 23.76
C TYR A 12 -53.75 -47.35 23.04
N THR A 13 -53.19 -46.43 23.82
CA THR A 13 -52.39 -45.31 23.31
C THR A 13 -50.96 -45.52 23.79
N THR A 14 -50.01 -45.51 22.86
CA THR A 14 -48.59 -45.61 23.19
C THR A 14 -48.14 -44.38 24.00
N PRO A 15 -47.12 -44.50 24.86
CA PRO A 15 -46.35 -43.34 25.30
C PRO A 15 -45.76 -42.56 24.11
N ALA A 16 -45.18 -41.38 24.36
CA ALA A 16 -44.46 -40.63 23.33
C ALA A 16 -43.41 -41.53 22.67
N THR A 17 -43.57 -41.75 21.37
CA THR A 17 -42.73 -42.68 20.62
C THR A 17 -41.42 -42.06 20.21
N THR A 18 -40.39 -42.87 20.08
CA THR A 18 -39.08 -42.53 19.54
C THR A 18 -38.87 -43.25 18.21
N ALA A 19 -37.83 -42.86 17.46
CA ALA A 19 -37.47 -43.55 16.22
C ALA A 19 -37.17 -45.05 16.43
N ALA A 20 -36.81 -45.46 17.65
CA ALA A 20 -36.56 -46.87 17.97
C ALA A 20 -37.83 -47.73 17.98
N ASP A 21 -39.00 -47.13 18.16
CA ASP A 21 -40.29 -47.83 18.23
C ASP A 21 -40.88 -48.11 16.83
N ASN A 22 -40.22 -47.66 15.76
CA ASN A 22 -40.66 -47.90 14.40
C ASN A 22 -40.56 -49.39 14.03
N GLY A 23 -41.68 -49.99 13.66
CA GLY A 23 -41.81 -51.41 13.36
C GLY A 23 -42.30 -52.25 14.53
N ASP A 24 -42.52 -51.65 15.71
CA ASP A 24 -43.14 -52.34 16.83
C ASP A 24 -44.53 -52.87 16.46
N LEU A 25 -44.81 -54.10 16.87
CA LEU A 25 -46.05 -54.81 16.58
C LEU A 25 -46.91 -54.92 17.83
N PHE A 26 -48.17 -54.49 17.73
CA PHE A 26 -49.14 -54.52 18.81
C PHE A 26 -50.27 -55.51 18.50
N THR A 27 -50.58 -56.38 19.46
CA THR A 27 -51.72 -57.32 19.40
C THR A 27 -52.53 -57.20 20.69
N VAL A 28 -53.86 -57.34 20.62
CA VAL A 28 -54.72 -57.40 21.80
C VAL A 28 -55.28 -58.81 21.97
N VAL A 29 -55.30 -59.33 23.20
CA VAL A 29 -55.97 -60.58 23.56
C VAL A 29 -57.30 -60.24 24.22
N VAL A 30 -58.40 -60.68 23.62
CA VAL A 30 -59.77 -60.52 24.15
C VAL A 30 -60.23 -61.86 24.68
N SER A 31 -60.72 -61.92 25.91
CA SER A 31 -61.13 -63.18 26.56
C SER A 31 -62.45 -63.04 27.32
N ASN A 32 -63.21 -64.14 27.38
CA ASN A 32 -64.38 -64.31 28.24
C ASN A 32 -64.36 -65.71 28.90
N THR A 33 -65.43 -66.11 29.58
CA THR A 33 -65.52 -67.42 30.25
C THR A 33 -65.47 -68.63 29.30
N ALA A 34 -65.66 -68.43 27.99
CA ALA A 34 -65.62 -69.48 26.98
C ALA A 34 -64.26 -69.62 26.27
N GLY A 35 -63.36 -68.62 26.37
CA GLY A 35 -62.05 -68.67 25.74
C GLY A 35 -61.42 -67.31 25.47
N SER A 36 -60.37 -67.28 24.65
CA SER A 36 -59.67 -66.06 24.23
C SER A 36 -59.33 -66.07 22.74
N MET A 37 -59.19 -64.87 22.16
CA MET A 37 -58.74 -64.65 20.80
C MET A 37 -57.74 -63.50 20.79
N THR A 38 -56.69 -63.63 19.96
CA THR A 38 -55.71 -62.56 19.74
C THR A 38 -56.01 -61.87 18.41
N SER A 39 -55.95 -60.54 18.36
CA SER A 39 -56.06 -59.78 17.12
C SER A 39 -54.91 -60.09 16.16
N ASN A 40 -55.05 -59.68 14.90
CA ASN A 40 -53.90 -59.46 14.03
C ASN A 40 -52.97 -58.39 14.62
N ALA A 41 -51.70 -58.43 14.23
CA ALA A 41 -50.72 -57.44 14.65
C ALA A 41 -50.92 -56.11 13.89
N ALA A 42 -50.95 -55.00 14.63
CA ALA A 42 -50.86 -53.65 14.09
C ALA A 42 -49.40 -53.17 14.19
N ALA A 43 -48.83 -52.69 13.08
CA ALA A 43 -47.47 -52.16 13.06
C ALA A 43 -47.45 -50.65 13.32
N LEU A 44 -46.62 -50.20 14.25
CA LEU A 44 -46.34 -48.79 14.50
C LEU A 44 -45.31 -48.29 13.49
N THR A 45 -45.63 -47.20 12.79
CA THR A 45 -44.66 -46.49 11.94
C THR A 45 -44.33 -45.15 12.59
N VAL A 46 -43.05 -44.93 12.94
CA VAL A 46 -42.54 -43.67 13.47
C VAL A 46 -41.55 -43.09 12.46
N SER A 47 -41.95 -42.01 11.78
CA SER A 47 -41.09 -41.32 10.82
C SER A 47 -40.30 -40.21 11.51
N SER A 48 -38.98 -40.20 11.34
CA SER A 48 -38.15 -39.06 11.76
C SER A 48 -38.32 -37.90 10.77
N VAL A 49 -38.58 -36.69 11.29
CA VAL A 49 -38.66 -35.47 10.47
C VAL A 49 -37.25 -34.93 10.28
N LEU A 50 -36.67 -35.15 9.10
CA LEU A 50 -35.41 -34.55 8.72
C LEU A 50 -35.62 -33.06 8.39
N VAL A 51 -34.76 -32.19 8.93
CA VAL A 51 -34.78 -30.75 8.70
C VAL A 51 -33.73 -30.42 7.63
N ALA A 52 -34.17 -29.87 6.50
CA ALA A 52 -33.28 -29.43 5.43
C ALA A 52 -32.32 -28.32 5.92
N PRO A 53 -31.13 -28.17 5.30
CA PRO A 53 -30.15 -27.23 5.80
C PRO A 53 -30.59 -25.78 5.59
N THR A 54 -30.26 -24.91 6.54
CA THR A 54 -30.43 -23.46 6.45
C THR A 54 -29.11 -22.77 6.77
N ILE A 55 -28.76 -21.73 6.01
CA ILE A 55 -27.53 -20.95 6.26
C ILE A 55 -27.86 -19.82 7.23
N THR A 56 -27.25 -19.85 8.41
CA THR A 56 -27.42 -18.84 9.47
C THR A 56 -26.38 -17.73 9.39
N ARG A 57 -25.25 -17.98 8.72
CA ARG A 57 -24.24 -16.97 8.41
C ARG A 57 -23.66 -17.20 7.03
N GLN A 58 -23.89 -16.21 6.16
CA GLN A 58 -23.38 -16.21 4.78
C GLN A 58 -21.86 -15.96 4.75
N PRO A 59 -21.16 -16.40 3.70
CA PRO A 59 -19.79 -15.97 3.46
C PRO A 59 -19.72 -14.46 3.18
N ALA A 60 -18.70 -13.81 3.72
CA ALA A 60 -18.43 -12.39 3.48
C ALA A 60 -17.41 -12.23 2.34
N SER A 61 -17.60 -11.22 1.49
CA SER A 61 -16.62 -10.82 0.47
C SER A 61 -15.26 -10.52 1.09
N GLN A 62 -14.19 -10.82 0.37
CA GLN A 62 -12.81 -10.67 0.83
C GLN A 62 -12.04 -9.74 -0.11
N THR A 63 -11.15 -8.92 0.46
CA THR A 63 -10.17 -8.13 -0.31
C THR A 63 -8.77 -8.55 0.10
N VAL A 64 -7.94 -8.92 -0.87
CA VAL A 64 -6.55 -9.32 -0.66
C VAL A 64 -5.65 -8.71 -1.72
N THR A 65 -4.36 -8.59 -1.43
CA THR A 65 -3.35 -8.24 -2.44
C THR A 65 -2.92 -9.50 -3.18
N ALA A 66 -2.64 -9.40 -4.48
CA ALA A 66 -2.10 -10.51 -5.26
C ALA A 66 -0.89 -11.17 -4.54
N GLY A 67 -0.86 -12.50 -4.51
CA GLY A 67 0.08 -13.33 -3.75
C GLY A 67 -0.45 -13.75 -2.36
N GLN A 68 -1.45 -13.07 -1.81
CA GLN A 68 -2.08 -13.45 -0.54
C GLN A 68 -3.23 -14.45 -0.74
N ARG A 69 -3.62 -15.14 0.34
CA ARG A 69 -4.77 -16.07 0.36
C ARG A 69 -6.00 -15.39 0.99
N ALA A 70 -7.19 -15.72 0.51
CA ALA A 70 -8.46 -15.32 1.11
C ALA A 70 -9.16 -16.52 1.75
N THR A 71 -9.90 -16.31 2.86
CA THR A 71 -10.67 -17.36 3.53
C THR A 71 -12.15 -17.00 3.60
N PHE A 72 -13.00 -17.89 3.10
CA PHE A 72 -14.46 -17.80 3.17
C PHE A 72 -14.98 -18.81 4.18
N THR A 73 -16.01 -18.44 4.95
CA THR A 73 -16.62 -19.31 5.98
C THR A 73 -18.14 -19.24 5.91
N VAL A 74 -18.81 -20.35 6.20
CA VAL A 74 -20.27 -20.43 6.29
C VAL A 74 -20.67 -21.07 7.61
N THR A 75 -21.85 -20.73 8.12
CA THR A 75 -22.48 -21.45 9.24
C THR A 75 -23.86 -21.91 8.82
N ALA A 76 -24.16 -23.19 9.02
CA ALA A 76 -25.42 -23.80 8.65
C ALA A 76 -26.00 -24.65 9.79
N ALA A 77 -27.32 -24.75 9.82
CA ALA A 77 -28.10 -25.61 10.71
C ALA A 77 -28.92 -26.61 9.88
N GLY A 78 -29.38 -27.70 10.49
CA GLY A 78 -30.16 -28.76 9.83
C GLY A 78 -29.86 -30.12 10.46
N THR A 79 -30.61 -31.15 10.06
CA THR A 79 -30.31 -32.51 10.54
C THR A 79 -28.95 -32.98 10.03
N ALA A 80 -28.10 -33.47 10.92
CA ALA A 80 -26.79 -34.00 10.58
C ALA A 80 -26.87 -35.37 9.87
N PRO A 81 -25.85 -35.77 9.08
CA PRO A 81 -24.66 -35.00 8.74
C PRO A 81 -24.93 -33.93 7.66
N LEU A 82 -24.31 -32.76 7.82
CA LEU A 82 -24.27 -31.73 6.78
C LEU A 82 -23.04 -31.96 5.89
N SER A 83 -23.23 -31.91 4.58
CA SER A 83 -22.17 -31.93 3.58
C SER A 83 -22.01 -30.55 2.96
N TYR A 84 -20.79 -30.16 2.61
CA TYR A 84 -20.46 -28.87 2.00
C TYR A 84 -19.78 -29.09 0.65
N GLN A 85 -20.00 -28.19 -0.29
CA GLN A 85 -19.24 -28.11 -1.54
C GLN A 85 -19.09 -26.65 -1.95
N TRP A 86 -17.88 -26.11 -1.86
CA TRP A 86 -17.59 -24.76 -2.35
C TRP A 86 -17.52 -24.73 -3.88
N GLN A 87 -17.94 -23.60 -4.44
CA GLN A 87 -17.93 -23.32 -5.86
C GLN A 87 -17.27 -21.98 -6.13
N LYS A 88 -16.51 -21.89 -7.22
CA LYS A 88 -15.94 -20.68 -7.80
C LYS A 88 -16.68 -20.38 -9.10
N ASN A 89 -17.33 -19.23 -9.20
CA ASN A 89 -18.11 -18.81 -10.38
C ASN A 89 -19.12 -19.90 -10.84
N GLY A 90 -19.77 -20.56 -9.88
CA GLY A 90 -20.72 -21.65 -10.14
C GLY A 90 -20.11 -23.02 -10.48
N THR A 91 -18.78 -23.15 -10.48
CA THR A 91 -18.10 -24.44 -10.71
C THR A 91 -17.55 -25.00 -9.40
N ALA A 92 -17.80 -26.28 -9.11
CA ALA A 92 -17.33 -26.93 -7.89
C ALA A 92 -15.79 -26.95 -7.77
N ILE A 93 -15.30 -26.60 -6.59
CA ILE A 93 -13.88 -26.66 -6.25
C ILE A 93 -13.59 -28.05 -5.66
N GLY A 94 -12.78 -28.84 -6.35
CA GLY A 94 -12.45 -30.20 -5.91
C GLY A 94 -11.87 -30.23 -4.49
N GLY A 95 -12.41 -31.10 -3.64
CA GLY A 95 -11.95 -31.30 -2.24
C GLY A 95 -12.37 -30.22 -1.24
N ALA A 96 -13.05 -29.14 -1.68
CA ALA A 96 -13.50 -28.07 -0.79
C ALA A 96 -14.83 -28.43 -0.11
N THR A 97 -14.79 -29.37 0.85
CA THR A 97 -15.97 -29.96 1.49
C THR A 97 -16.13 -29.60 2.97
N ALA A 98 -15.45 -28.56 3.44
CA ALA A 98 -15.54 -28.06 4.81
C ALA A 98 -16.41 -26.80 4.89
N ALA A 99 -16.79 -26.41 6.12
CA ALA A 99 -17.50 -25.15 6.40
C ALA A 99 -16.65 -23.88 6.12
N SER A 100 -15.36 -24.05 5.82
CA SER A 100 -14.46 -22.99 5.36
C SER A 100 -13.70 -23.40 4.10
N TYR A 101 -13.33 -22.41 3.30
CA TYR A 101 -12.45 -22.57 2.15
C TYR A 101 -11.43 -21.43 2.11
N THR A 102 -10.16 -21.79 1.96
CA THR A 102 -9.07 -20.84 1.76
C THR A 102 -8.53 -20.99 0.34
N THR A 103 -8.43 -19.89 -0.39
CA THR A 103 -7.92 -19.89 -1.76
C THR A 103 -6.43 -20.29 -1.79
N PRO A 104 -5.91 -20.78 -2.92
CA PRO A 104 -4.49 -20.64 -3.24
C PRO A 104 -4.03 -19.17 -3.18
N ALA A 105 -2.72 -18.94 -3.30
CA ALA A 105 -2.20 -17.59 -3.45
C ALA A 105 -2.86 -16.93 -4.67
N THR A 106 -3.51 -15.80 -4.45
CA THR A 106 -4.35 -15.14 -5.46
C THR A 106 -3.50 -14.42 -6.51
N THR A 107 -4.05 -14.28 -7.70
CA THR A 107 -3.47 -13.51 -8.81
C THR A 107 -4.42 -12.40 -9.22
N ALA A 108 -3.95 -11.46 -10.04
CA ALA A 108 -4.79 -10.41 -10.61
C ALA A 108 -6.03 -10.96 -11.36
N ALA A 109 -5.89 -12.14 -11.97
CA ALA A 109 -6.95 -12.81 -12.71
C ALA A 109 -8.08 -13.34 -11.83
N ASP A 110 -7.85 -13.47 -10.52
CA ASP A 110 -8.88 -13.91 -9.58
C ASP A 110 -9.79 -12.75 -9.10
N ASN A 111 -9.50 -11.51 -9.53
CA ASN A 111 -10.31 -10.35 -9.17
C ASN A 111 -11.72 -10.43 -9.76
N GLY A 112 -12.73 -10.31 -8.91
CA GLY A 112 -14.14 -10.41 -9.29
C GLY A 112 -14.71 -11.83 -9.20
N ASP A 113 -13.89 -12.83 -8.87
CA ASP A 113 -14.37 -14.19 -8.64
C ASP A 113 -15.41 -14.22 -7.51
N GLN A 114 -16.43 -15.05 -7.70
CA GLN A 114 -17.50 -15.25 -6.74
C GLN A 114 -17.44 -16.65 -6.12
N PHE A 115 -17.56 -16.70 -4.80
CA PHE A 115 -17.55 -17.92 -4.03
C PHE A 115 -18.93 -18.19 -3.41
N THR A 116 -19.48 -19.37 -3.68
CA THR A 116 -20.70 -19.88 -3.05
C THR A 116 -20.43 -21.25 -2.45
N VAL A 117 -21.28 -21.70 -1.53
CA VAL A 117 -21.23 -23.05 -0.98
C VAL A 117 -22.61 -23.68 -1.00
N VAL A 118 -22.68 -24.92 -1.46
CA VAL A 118 -23.87 -25.75 -1.35
C VAL A 118 -23.76 -26.55 -0.06
N VAL A 119 -24.76 -26.44 0.81
CA VAL A 119 -24.88 -27.23 2.03
C VAL A 119 -26.05 -28.20 1.86
N SER A 120 -25.81 -29.49 2.06
CA SER A 120 -26.83 -30.54 1.83
C SER A 120 -26.88 -31.57 2.95
N ASN A 121 -28.06 -32.16 3.14
CA ASN A 121 -28.28 -33.36 3.93
C ASN A 121 -29.37 -34.23 3.27
N ALA A 122 -29.82 -35.28 3.95
CA ALA A 122 -30.85 -36.18 3.43
C ALA A 122 -32.25 -35.53 3.23
N ALA A 123 -32.52 -34.37 3.82
CA ALA A 123 -33.76 -33.62 3.63
C ALA A 123 -33.71 -32.60 2.47
N GLY A 124 -32.52 -32.23 1.99
CA GLY A 124 -32.38 -31.28 0.88
C GLY A 124 -31.07 -30.51 0.89
N SER A 125 -31.04 -29.40 0.15
CA SER A 125 -29.86 -28.55 0.00
C SER A 125 -30.21 -27.07 -0.05
N VAL A 126 -29.28 -26.22 0.38
CA VAL A 126 -29.33 -24.77 0.25
C VAL A 126 -28.00 -24.26 -0.30
N THR A 127 -28.04 -23.22 -1.14
CA THR A 127 -26.83 -22.54 -1.64
C THR A 127 -26.70 -21.18 -0.97
N SER A 128 -25.48 -20.80 -0.58
CA SER A 128 -25.21 -19.48 -0.01
C SER A 128 -25.42 -18.35 -1.00
N THR A 129 -25.52 -17.13 -0.50
CA THR A 129 -25.27 -15.94 -1.33
C THR A 129 -23.81 -15.94 -1.81
N ALA A 130 -23.54 -15.29 -2.93
CA ALA A 130 -22.19 -15.15 -3.45
C ALA A 130 -21.39 -14.13 -2.64
N ALA A 131 -20.16 -14.51 -2.28
CA ALA A 131 -19.15 -13.61 -1.74
C ALA A 131 -18.12 -13.29 -2.83
N SER A 132 -17.85 -12.01 -3.05
CA SER A 132 -16.87 -11.57 -4.07
C SER A 132 -15.46 -11.58 -3.51
N LEU A 133 -14.49 -11.93 -4.34
CA LEU A 133 -13.07 -11.73 -4.10
C LEU A 133 -12.57 -10.49 -4.86
N THR A 134 -12.06 -9.50 -4.14
CA THR A 134 -11.34 -8.38 -4.72
C THR A 134 -9.85 -8.64 -4.58
N VAL A 135 -9.14 -8.75 -5.70
CA VAL A 135 -7.68 -8.86 -5.70
C VAL A 135 -7.08 -7.54 -6.14
N THR A 136 -6.42 -6.84 -5.22
CA THR A 136 -5.68 -5.63 -5.55
C THR A 136 -4.30 -6.02 -6.08
N THR A 137 -3.97 -5.51 -7.27
CA THR A 137 -2.60 -5.55 -7.78
C THR A 137 -1.88 -4.29 -7.31
N THR A 138 -0.61 -4.43 -6.95
CA THR A 138 0.27 -3.28 -6.67
C THR A 138 0.41 -2.36 -7.90
N GLY A 139 0.22 -2.89 -9.11
CA GLY A 139 0.26 -2.12 -10.37
C GLY A 139 -0.95 -1.21 -10.63
N ASN A 140 -2.12 -1.44 -10.01
CA ASN A 140 -3.34 -0.66 -10.28
C ASN A 140 -3.77 0.28 -9.14
N GLN A 141 -2.93 0.44 -8.10
CA GLN A 141 -3.15 1.48 -7.08
C GLN A 141 -2.64 2.83 -7.60
N PRO A 142 -3.33 3.96 -7.41
CA PRO A 142 -2.75 5.26 -7.76
C PRO A 142 -1.45 5.49 -6.97
N LEU A 143 -0.52 6.27 -7.52
CA LEU A 143 0.62 6.74 -6.75
C LEU A 143 0.09 7.65 -5.63
N LYS A 144 0.43 7.34 -4.38
CA LYS A 144 -0.10 8.01 -3.16
C LYS A 144 0.99 8.62 -2.30
N THR A 145 2.21 8.07 -2.39
CA THR A 145 3.33 8.52 -1.57
C THR A 145 4.55 8.75 -2.45
N VAL A 146 5.10 9.95 -2.37
CA VAL A 146 6.35 10.34 -3.03
C VAL A 146 7.42 10.49 -1.97
N PHE A 147 8.55 9.85 -2.20
CA PHE A 147 9.81 10.10 -1.51
C PHE A 147 10.77 10.70 -2.53
N LEU A 148 11.49 11.75 -2.16
CA LEU A 148 12.55 12.35 -2.97
C LEU A 148 13.79 12.47 -2.10
N ILE A 149 14.83 11.72 -2.43
CA ILE A 149 16.17 11.88 -1.83
C ILE A 149 16.96 12.82 -2.75
N MET A 150 17.45 13.92 -2.19
CA MET A 150 18.34 14.86 -2.86
C MET A 150 19.78 14.65 -2.38
N MET A 151 20.66 14.23 -3.29
CA MET A 151 22.10 14.15 -3.08
C MET A 151 22.77 15.40 -3.64
N GLU A 152 24.05 15.61 -3.33
CA GLU A 152 24.84 16.77 -3.76
C GLU A 152 26.02 16.41 -4.65
N ASN A 153 26.48 17.45 -5.33
CA ASN A 153 26.86 17.55 -6.73
C ASN A 153 27.68 16.39 -7.28
N HIS A 154 27.16 15.75 -8.32
CA HIS A 154 27.93 14.83 -9.16
C HIS A 154 27.36 14.77 -10.56
N ASN A 155 28.25 14.72 -11.57
CA ASN A 155 27.80 14.33 -12.89
C ASN A 155 27.42 12.85 -12.88
N TRP A 156 26.47 12.48 -13.73
CA TRP A 156 26.06 11.09 -13.89
C TRP A 156 27.22 10.18 -14.30
N SER A 157 28.21 10.71 -15.04
CA SER A 157 29.44 10.01 -15.37
C SER A 157 30.33 9.68 -14.17
N ASP A 158 30.20 10.44 -13.07
CA ASP A 158 30.98 10.24 -11.84
C ASP A 158 30.37 9.11 -10.99
N ILE A 159 29.06 8.89 -11.12
CA ILE A 159 28.31 7.86 -10.38
C ILE A 159 28.20 6.55 -11.16
N LYS A 160 27.82 6.60 -12.45
CA LYS A 160 27.53 5.41 -13.25
C LYS A 160 28.80 4.63 -13.56
N GLY A 161 28.81 3.35 -13.20
CA GLY A 161 29.96 2.46 -13.33
C GLY A 161 31.03 2.68 -12.27
N ASN A 162 30.81 3.58 -11.31
CA ASN A 162 31.78 3.84 -10.25
C ASN A 162 31.82 2.68 -9.24
N ALA A 163 33.01 2.09 -9.09
CA ALA A 163 33.23 0.96 -8.19
C ALA A 163 33.06 1.31 -6.70
N THR A 164 33.12 2.60 -6.34
CA THR A 164 32.85 3.07 -4.97
C THR A 164 31.38 3.32 -4.68
N ALA A 165 30.50 3.21 -5.68
CA ALA A 165 29.05 3.25 -5.52
C ALA A 165 28.37 1.91 -5.89
N PRO A 166 28.72 0.80 -5.24
CA PRO A 166 28.20 -0.52 -5.60
C PRO A 166 26.70 -0.67 -5.35
N TYR A 167 26.10 0.01 -4.37
CA TYR A 167 24.68 -0.09 -4.12
C TYR A 167 23.87 0.56 -5.23
N ILE A 168 24.22 1.77 -5.64
CA ILE A 168 23.64 2.43 -6.81
C ILE A 168 23.79 1.54 -8.04
N ASN A 169 25.02 1.18 -8.39
CA ASN A 169 25.31 0.54 -9.69
C ASN A 169 24.83 -0.91 -9.80
N ASN A 170 24.93 -1.70 -8.72
CA ASN A 170 24.62 -3.13 -8.76
C ASN A 170 23.24 -3.46 -8.19
N THR A 171 22.60 -2.53 -7.49
CA THR A 171 21.28 -2.75 -6.87
C THR A 171 20.23 -1.81 -7.42
N LEU A 172 20.37 -0.49 -7.24
CA LEU A 172 19.31 0.47 -7.57
C LEU A 172 18.99 0.46 -9.07
N LEU A 173 20.01 0.51 -9.93
CA LEU A 173 19.81 0.49 -11.39
C LEU A 173 19.19 -0.83 -11.89
N ALA A 174 19.35 -1.93 -11.16
CA ALA A 174 18.80 -3.22 -11.54
C ALA A 174 17.30 -3.34 -11.19
N ILE A 175 16.84 -2.64 -10.16
CA ILE A 175 15.46 -2.76 -9.64
C ILE A 175 14.56 -1.57 -10.01
N GLY A 176 15.15 -0.43 -10.38
CA GLY A 176 14.44 0.79 -10.77
C GLY A 176 14.52 1.09 -12.27
N ALA A 177 13.99 2.25 -12.64
CA ALA A 177 14.26 2.90 -13.92
C ALA A 177 15.19 4.11 -13.69
N HIS A 178 15.92 4.55 -14.71
CA HIS A 178 16.69 5.79 -14.64
C HIS A 178 16.73 6.56 -15.96
N ALA A 179 17.04 7.86 -15.88
CA ALA A 179 17.27 8.70 -17.05
C ALA A 179 18.77 8.89 -17.29
N GLU A 180 19.20 8.77 -18.55
CA GLU A 180 20.59 9.07 -18.95
C GLU A 180 20.79 10.57 -19.25
N GLN A 181 19.71 11.34 -19.35
CA GLN A 181 19.69 12.75 -19.78
C GLN A 181 18.83 13.60 -18.84
N TYR A 182 19.06 13.49 -17.53
CA TYR A 182 18.49 14.41 -16.54
C TYR A 182 19.52 15.47 -16.17
N PHE A 183 19.13 16.74 -16.11
CA PHE A 183 20.02 17.88 -15.92
C PHE A 183 19.54 18.76 -14.76
N ASN A 184 20.43 19.56 -14.19
CA ASN A 184 19.97 20.73 -13.44
C ASN A 184 19.47 21.81 -14.42
N PRO A 185 18.61 22.74 -13.97
CA PRO A 185 18.17 23.86 -14.79
C PRO A 185 19.36 24.64 -15.42
N PRO A 186 19.24 25.10 -16.68
CA PRO A 186 20.37 25.67 -17.41
C PRO A 186 21.03 26.88 -16.73
N GLY A 187 22.35 26.81 -16.53
CA GLY A 187 23.17 27.88 -15.96
C GLY A 187 22.87 28.18 -14.49
N ILE A 188 22.28 27.23 -13.77
CA ILE A 188 21.93 27.37 -12.36
C ILE A 188 22.97 26.64 -11.50
N HIS A 189 23.83 27.45 -10.89
CA HIS A 189 24.80 27.10 -9.86
C HIS A 189 24.85 28.27 -8.88
N PRO A 190 24.98 28.10 -7.56
CA PRO A 190 25.22 26.85 -6.79
C PRO A 190 23.92 26.11 -6.36
N SER A 191 24.03 25.18 -5.40
CA SER A 191 22.96 24.29 -4.91
C SER A 191 21.61 24.95 -4.59
N LEU A 192 21.56 26.00 -3.76
CA LEU A 192 20.28 26.56 -3.27
C LEU A 192 19.28 26.88 -4.40
N PRO A 193 19.68 27.61 -5.46
CA PRO A 193 18.86 27.81 -6.64
C PRO A 193 18.20 26.54 -7.22
N ASN A 194 18.90 25.40 -7.23
CA ASN A 194 18.40 24.11 -7.72
C ASN A 194 17.33 23.53 -6.79
N TYR A 195 17.53 23.56 -5.46
CA TYR A 195 16.51 23.17 -4.47
C TYR A 195 15.23 24.00 -4.59
N LEU A 196 15.37 25.32 -4.73
CA LEU A 196 14.22 26.20 -4.93
C LEU A 196 13.49 25.88 -6.24
N TRP A 197 14.23 25.53 -7.29
CA TRP A 197 13.66 25.14 -8.57
C TRP A 197 12.82 23.86 -8.48
N LEU A 198 13.26 22.87 -7.69
CA LEU A 198 12.48 21.66 -7.44
C LEU A 198 11.20 21.93 -6.64
N GLU A 199 11.21 22.96 -5.80
CA GLU A 199 10.06 23.32 -4.97
C GLU A 199 9.07 24.26 -5.69
N ALA A 200 9.52 25.09 -6.64
CA ALA A 200 8.68 26.13 -7.24
C ALA A 200 8.78 26.28 -8.77
N GLY A 201 9.63 25.51 -9.43
CA GLY A 201 9.89 25.63 -10.87
C GLY A 201 10.61 26.91 -11.26
N THR A 202 11.23 27.59 -10.29
CA THR A 202 12.03 28.82 -10.43
C THR A 202 12.91 28.98 -9.19
N ASN A 203 14.01 29.73 -9.32
CA ASN A 203 14.87 30.15 -8.20
C ASN A 203 14.55 31.56 -7.67
N PHE A 204 13.50 32.21 -8.19
CA PHE A 204 13.12 33.59 -7.80
C PHE A 204 14.23 34.64 -7.99
N GLY A 205 15.20 34.38 -8.88
CA GLY A 205 16.35 35.25 -9.08
C GLY A 205 17.44 35.10 -8.02
N ILE A 206 17.36 34.09 -7.15
CA ILE A 206 18.45 33.71 -6.23
C ILE A 206 19.50 32.96 -7.03
N LEU A 207 20.75 33.41 -6.93
CA LEU A 207 21.90 32.92 -7.71
C LEU A 207 23.09 32.52 -6.82
N ALA A 208 22.87 32.40 -5.52
CA ALA A 208 23.91 32.13 -4.53
C ALA A 208 23.33 31.31 -3.36
N ASP A 209 24.20 30.69 -2.58
CA ASP A 209 23.88 29.89 -1.38
C ASP A 209 23.63 30.77 -0.14
N ASP A 210 22.90 31.87 -0.32
CA ASP A 210 22.63 32.82 0.75
C ASP A 210 21.69 32.21 1.81
N SER A 211 21.81 32.65 3.06
CA SER A 211 20.91 32.22 4.13
C SER A 211 19.46 32.71 3.90
N PRO A 212 18.45 32.08 4.53
CA PRO A 212 17.06 32.54 4.41
C PRO A 212 16.85 34.02 4.76
N SER A 213 17.64 34.57 5.69
CA SER A 213 17.57 36.00 6.04
C SER A 213 17.89 36.96 4.88
N ALA A 214 18.57 36.48 3.83
CA ALA A 214 18.92 37.26 2.64
C ALA A 214 18.08 36.89 1.41
N GLY A 215 17.52 35.67 1.36
CA GLY A 215 16.85 35.14 0.17
C GLY A 215 15.42 34.61 0.38
N HIS A 216 14.77 34.86 1.52
CA HIS A 216 13.40 34.36 1.73
C HIS A 216 12.37 34.96 0.76
N GLN A 217 11.30 34.21 0.51
CA GLN A 217 10.25 34.49 -0.45
C GLN A 217 8.90 34.62 0.26
N SER A 218 8.17 35.70 0.00
CA SER A 218 6.82 35.92 0.53
C SER A 218 5.71 35.33 -0.35
N THR A 219 6.08 34.57 -1.38
CA THR A 219 5.13 33.92 -2.30
C THR A 219 4.58 32.62 -1.72
N THR A 220 3.36 32.27 -2.10
CA THR A 220 2.72 30.97 -1.82
C THR A 220 2.70 30.06 -3.06
N MET A 221 3.35 30.49 -4.16
CA MET A 221 3.44 29.75 -5.42
C MET A 221 4.61 28.76 -5.38
N HIS A 222 4.49 27.75 -4.54
CA HIS A 222 5.43 26.64 -4.42
C HIS A 222 4.70 25.35 -3.99
N LEU A 223 5.35 24.20 -4.21
CA LEU A 223 4.74 22.89 -4.21
C LEU A 223 4.05 22.57 -2.88
N VAL A 224 4.74 22.71 -1.76
CA VAL A 224 4.16 22.27 -0.47
C VAL A 224 2.95 23.09 -0.05
N THR A 225 2.84 24.33 -0.54
CA THR A 225 1.62 25.14 -0.34
C THR A 225 0.50 24.71 -1.26
N LEU A 226 0.77 24.30 -2.50
CA LEU A 226 -0.23 23.64 -3.34
C LEU A 226 -0.72 22.32 -2.73
N LEU A 227 0.20 21.49 -2.21
CA LEU A 227 -0.13 20.24 -1.53
C LEU A 227 -1.02 20.50 -0.31
N LYS A 228 -0.64 21.46 0.55
CA LYS A 228 -1.43 21.88 1.71
C LYS A 228 -2.85 22.30 1.30
N ASN A 229 -2.99 23.12 0.27
CA ASN A 229 -4.29 23.58 -0.23
C ASN A 229 -5.17 22.43 -0.77
N ALA A 230 -4.54 21.36 -1.27
CA ALA A 230 -5.21 20.13 -1.70
C ALA A 230 -5.45 19.11 -0.56
N ASN A 231 -5.12 19.44 0.69
CA ASN A 231 -5.14 18.53 1.84
C ASN A 231 -4.20 17.33 1.68
N ILE A 232 -3.08 17.52 0.98
CA ILE A 232 -2.03 16.52 0.80
C ILE A 232 -0.93 16.82 1.82
N THR A 233 -0.62 15.84 2.66
CA THR A 233 0.38 15.97 3.72
C THR A 233 1.79 15.97 3.13
N TRP A 234 2.68 16.78 3.70
CA TRP A 234 4.10 16.78 3.35
C TRP A 234 4.99 16.76 4.59
N LYS A 235 6.22 16.26 4.44
CA LYS A 235 7.29 16.33 5.43
C LYS A 235 8.63 16.47 4.70
N ALA A 236 9.56 17.19 5.32
CA ALA A 236 10.96 17.22 4.93
C ALA A 236 11.79 16.59 6.06
N TYR A 237 12.50 15.51 5.76
CA TYR A 237 13.40 14.84 6.68
C TYR A 237 14.83 15.33 6.40
N GLN A 238 15.39 16.05 7.37
CA GLN A 238 16.73 16.65 7.26
C GLN A 238 17.65 15.97 8.27
N GLU A 239 18.79 15.45 7.84
CA GLU A 239 19.78 14.96 8.80
C GLU A 239 20.30 16.09 9.70
N ASP A 240 20.74 15.71 10.90
CA ASP A 240 21.37 16.58 11.91
C ASP A 240 20.53 17.72 12.53
N ILE A 241 19.28 17.94 12.10
CA ILE A 241 18.40 18.90 12.78
C ILE A 241 17.80 18.31 14.08
N ALA A 242 17.56 19.17 15.07
CA ALA A 242 17.00 18.74 16.37
C ALA A 242 15.47 18.55 16.36
N GLY A 243 14.75 19.16 15.41
CA GLY A 243 13.28 19.07 15.33
C GLY A 243 12.52 19.86 16.41
N THR A 244 13.22 20.69 17.19
CA THR A 244 12.67 21.54 18.26
C THR A 244 12.55 23.02 17.88
N SER A 245 13.15 23.41 16.76
CA SER A 245 13.10 24.76 16.18
C SER A 245 13.11 24.68 14.65
N CYS A 246 12.59 25.71 13.99
CA CYS A 246 12.69 25.83 12.54
C CYS A 246 14.16 26.05 12.16
N PRO A 247 14.78 25.18 11.32
CA PRO A 247 16.21 25.17 11.10
C PRO A 247 16.64 26.23 10.06
N LEU A 248 16.65 27.50 10.50
CA LEU A 248 16.95 28.66 9.65
C LEU A 248 18.46 28.93 9.46
N SER A 249 19.33 28.12 10.07
CA SER A 249 20.79 28.25 10.04
C SER A 249 21.46 26.88 10.06
N ASN A 250 22.66 26.79 9.49
CA ASN A 250 23.47 25.57 9.48
C ASN A 250 23.70 25.07 10.91
N VAL A 251 23.61 23.75 11.12
CA VAL A 251 23.87 23.10 12.42
C VAL A 251 24.49 21.71 12.21
N SER A 252 25.62 21.44 12.86
CA SER A 252 26.36 20.17 12.64
C SER A 252 26.63 19.95 11.15
N GLY A 253 26.12 18.88 10.54
CA GLY A 253 26.16 18.60 9.10
C GLY A 253 24.91 19.03 8.33
N TYR A 254 23.94 19.70 8.94
CA TYR A 254 22.81 20.31 8.23
C TYR A 254 23.24 21.64 7.59
N ALA A 255 23.01 21.77 6.28
CA ALA A 255 23.17 23.01 5.53
C ALA A 255 21.80 23.56 5.13
N THR A 256 21.50 24.80 5.52
CA THR A 256 20.20 25.44 5.24
C THR A 256 19.92 25.54 3.74
N LYS A 257 20.96 25.71 2.93
CA LYS A 257 20.86 25.78 1.47
C LYS A 257 20.28 24.52 0.81
N HIS A 258 20.35 23.36 1.47
CA HIS A 258 19.81 22.08 0.99
C HIS A 258 18.36 21.84 1.48
N ASN A 259 17.72 22.86 2.03
CA ASN A 259 16.35 22.82 2.54
C ASN A 259 15.54 23.98 1.93
N PRO A 260 14.83 23.78 0.81
CA PRO A 260 14.12 24.87 0.14
C PRO A 260 12.95 25.40 0.97
N PHE A 261 12.37 24.57 1.83
CA PHE A 261 11.14 24.90 2.57
C PHE A 261 11.34 26.05 3.56
N VAL A 262 12.56 26.21 4.11
CA VAL A 262 12.87 27.29 5.07
C VAL A 262 13.11 28.65 4.41
N TYR A 263 13.01 28.73 3.07
CA TYR A 263 13.07 29.99 2.33
C TYR A 263 11.68 30.58 2.06
N PHE A 264 10.58 29.93 2.44
CA PHE A 264 9.23 30.45 2.24
C PHE A 264 8.61 30.99 3.53
N ASP A 265 8.06 32.20 3.48
CA ASP A 265 7.54 32.91 4.66
C ASP A 265 6.30 32.25 5.25
N ASP A 266 5.46 31.66 4.42
CA ASP A 266 4.25 30.95 4.86
C ASP A 266 4.57 29.60 5.53
N VAL A 267 5.76 29.03 5.28
CA VAL A 267 6.30 27.88 6.01
C VAL A 267 6.92 28.32 7.33
N THR A 268 7.80 29.32 7.27
CA THR A 268 8.63 29.75 8.41
C THR A 268 7.96 30.78 9.32
N ASN A 269 6.76 31.25 8.99
CA ASN A 269 6.11 32.39 9.64
C ASN A 269 7.05 33.61 9.67
N SER A 270 7.49 34.03 8.48
CA SER A 270 8.47 35.10 8.27
C SER A 270 9.75 34.91 9.10
N LEU A 271 10.44 33.78 8.88
CA LEU A 271 11.72 33.44 9.53
C LEU A 271 11.64 33.33 11.06
N SER A 272 10.52 32.82 11.59
CA SER A 272 10.40 32.50 13.01
C SER A 272 11.01 31.15 13.34
N SER A 273 12.08 31.14 14.15
CA SER A 273 12.68 29.91 14.69
C SER A 273 11.71 29.08 15.54
N THR A 274 10.63 29.68 16.03
CA THR A 274 9.55 29.04 16.78
C THR A 274 8.30 28.77 15.93
N SER A 275 8.39 28.84 14.60
CA SER A 275 7.26 28.51 13.72
C SER A 275 6.80 27.08 13.93
N ALA A 276 5.61 26.92 14.53
CA ALA A 276 5.00 25.63 14.76
C ALA A 276 4.76 24.87 13.45
N TYR A 277 4.42 25.58 12.37
CA TYR A 277 4.19 24.97 11.06
C TYR A 277 5.49 24.41 10.47
N CYS A 278 6.57 25.21 10.44
CA CYS A 278 7.88 24.74 10.01
C CYS A 278 8.36 23.55 10.85
N ILE A 279 8.33 23.66 12.19
CA ILE A 279 8.76 22.59 13.10
C ILE A 279 7.96 21.30 12.86
N ALA A 280 6.67 21.38 12.57
CA ALA A 280 5.84 20.19 12.34
C ALA A 280 6.14 19.47 11.01
N HIS A 281 6.68 20.18 10.01
CA HIS A 281 6.90 19.62 8.66
C HIS A 281 8.37 19.35 8.36
N VAL A 282 9.28 20.18 8.86
CA VAL A 282 10.74 19.99 8.74
C VAL A 282 11.24 19.22 9.95
N ARG A 283 11.42 17.92 9.79
CA ARG A 283 11.65 16.93 10.85
C ARG A 283 13.06 16.33 10.79
N PRO A 284 13.63 15.92 11.94
CA PRO A 284 14.88 15.17 11.96
C PRO A 284 14.77 13.90 11.13
N PHE A 285 15.78 13.60 10.32
CA PHE A 285 15.82 12.38 9.53
C PHE A 285 15.68 11.10 10.37
N THR A 286 16.18 11.12 11.61
CA THR A 286 16.06 10.00 12.57
C THR A 286 14.61 9.60 12.86
N GLU A 287 13.62 10.46 12.58
CA GLU A 287 12.20 10.13 12.75
C GLU A 287 11.63 9.29 11.60
N LEU A 288 12.25 9.29 10.41
CA LEU A 288 11.72 8.64 9.20
C LEU A 288 11.43 7.15 9.42
N ALA A 289 12.38 6.41 10.01
CA ALA A 289 12.21 4.97 10.23
C ALA A 289 11.02 4.65 11.15
N THR A 290 10.81 5.47 12.19
CA THR A 290 9.67 5.33 13.10
C THR A 290 8.37 5.68 12.40
N ASP A 291 8.35 6.75 11.60
CA ASP A 291 7.17 7.14 10.83
C ASP A 291 6.79 6.08 9.79
N LEU A 292 7.76 5.46 9.12
CA LEU A 292 7.52 4.36 8.17
C LEU A 292 6.94 3.13 8.86
N ALA A 293 7.47 2.77 10.05
CA ALA A 293 6.99 1.63 10.83
C ALA A 293 5.56 1.84 11.35
N ASN A 294 5.22 3.08 11.72
CA ASN A 294 3.91 3.45 12.24
C ASN A 294 2.90 3.86 11.18
N ASN A 295 3.31 3.90 9.90
CA ASN A 295 2.50 4.39 8.77
C ASN A 295 2.04 5.85 8.94
N THR A 296 2.93 6.71 9.46
CA THR A 296 2.70 8.15 9.73
C THR A 296 3.59 9.08 8.89
N VAL A 297 4.29 8.54 7.89
CA VAL A 297 4.93 9.36 6.84
C VAL A 297 3.89 10.18 6.08
N ALA A 298 4.31 11.29 5.51
CA ALA A 298 3.45 12.15 4.71
C ALA A 298 3.19 11.57 3.32
N SER A 299 2.33 12.23 2.55
CA SER A 299 2.14 11.87 1.13
C SER A 299 3.35 12.32 0.31
N TYR A 300 3.89 13.51 0.55
CA TYR A 300 5.16 13.98 -0.03
C TYR A 300 6.26 14.03 1.02
N ASN A 301 7.39 13.35 0.79
CA ASN A 301 8.49 13.25 1.73
C ASN A 301 9.80 13.64 1.03
N PHE A 302 10.33 14.81 1.35
CA PHE A 302 11.64 15.27 0.87
C PHE A 302 12.73 14.86 1.87
N ILE A 303 13.83 14.31 1.42
CA ILE A 303 14.88 13.75 2.28
C ILE A 303 16.22 14.32 1.85
N THR A 304 16.92 14.96 2.79
CA THR A 304 18.24 15.56 2.56
C THR A 304 19.25 14.93 3.51
N PRO A 305 20.27 14.20 3.01
CA PRO A 305 21.41 13.76 3.80
C PRO A 305 22.24 14.95 4.32
N ASN A 306 23.04 14.73 5.35
CA ASN A 306 23.95 15.76 5.86
C ASN A 306 25.19 15.90 4.95
N LEU A 307 26.02 16.92 5.20
CA LEU A 307 27.26 17.19 4.46
C LEU A 307 28.28 16.04 4.45
N THR A 308 28.13 14.98 5.25
CA THR A 308 29.02 13.80 5.14
C THR A 308 28.42 12.74 4.20
N ASN A 309 27.10 12.70 4.10
CA ASN A 309 26.36 11.67 3.38
C ASN A 309 25.84 12.14 2.01
N ASP A 310 25.94 13.43 1.70
CA ASP A 310 25.41 14.04 0.47
C ASP A 310 26.21 13.71 -0.79
N MET A 311 27.43 13.16 -0.64
CA MET A 311 28.44 12.84 -1.66
C MET A 311 29.29 14.00 -2.18
N HIS A 312 28.96 15.25 -1.88
CA HIS A 312 29.72 16.40 -2.31
C HIS A 312 30.78 16.81 -1.29
N ASP A 313 30.34 17.05 -0.06
CA ASP A 313 31.22 17.39 1.07
C ASP A 313 31.82 16.12 1.69
N GLY A 314 31.11 15.00 1.56
CA GLY A 314 31.60 13.64 1.81
C GLY A 314 32.24 13.00 0.58
N THR A 315 32.14 11.68 0.49
CA THR A 315 32.55 10.95 -0.71
C THR A 315 31.38 10.20 -1.35
N ILE A 316 31.52 9.85 -2.63
CA ILE A 316 30.60 8.92 -3.32
C ILE A 316 30.38 7.63 -2.52
N ALA A 317 31.41 7.12 -1.84
CA ALA A 317 31.29 5.91 -1.02
C ALA A 317 30.47 6.12 0.25
N ASP A 318 30.58 7.30 0.88
CA ASP A 318 29.81 7.64 2.08
C ASP A 318 28.32 7.74 1.73
N GLY A 319 27.98 8.46 0.67
CA GLY A 319 26.59 8.55 0.23
C GLY A 319 26.04 7.23 -0.31
N ASP A 320 26.83 6.38 -0.99
CA ASP A 320 26.35 5.08 -1.45
C ASP A 320 26.07 4.15 -0.26
N THR A 321 26.92 4.21 0.76
CA THR A 321 26.71 3.51 2.04
C THR A 321 25.45 4.02 2.74
N TRP A 322 25.24 5.34 2.76
CA TRP A 322 24.04 5.95 3.32
C TRP A 322 22.78 5.51 2.58
N LEU A 323 22.78 5.51 1.24
CA LEU A 323 21.68 5.00 0.42
C LEU A 323 21.44 3.51 0.70
N ALA A 324 22.49 2.70 0.80
CA ALA A 324 22.39 1.27 1.10
C ALA A 324 21.75 0.98 2.46
N ALA A 325 21.98 1.84 3.45
CA ALA A 325 21.38 1.74 4.77
C ALA A 325 19.90 2.17 4.78
N ASN A 326 19.54 3.22 4.03
CA ASN A 326 18.27 3.91 4.20
C ASN A 326 17.22 3.58 3.14
N VAL A 327 17.61 3.39 1.88
CA VAL A 327 16.66 3.06 0.80
C VAL A 327 15.88 1.76 1.11
N PRO A 328 16.49 0.66 1.58
CA PRO A 328 15.73 -0.54 1.92
C PRO A 328 14.67 -0.33 3.01
N VAL A 329 14.85 0.64 3.92
CA VAL A 329 13.86 0.98 4.95
C VAL A 329 12.61 1.56 4.29
N ILE A 330 12.78 2.46 3.32
CA ILE A 330 11.67 3.03 2.52
C ILE A 330 11.00 1.93 1.70
N LEU A 331 11.77 1.16 0.91
CA LEU A 331 11.22 0.13 0.02
C LEU A 331 10.46 -0.98 0.77
N ASN A 332 10.81 -1.25 2.03
CA ASN A 332 10.13 -2.24 2.84
C ASN A 332 8.87 -1.72 3.55
N SER A 333 8.65 -0.41 3.59
CA SER A 333 7.51 0.21 4.25
C SER A 333 6.18 -0.10 3.56
N ALA A 334 5.08 0.01 4.31
CA ALA A 334 3.75 -0.12 3.73
C ALA A 334 3.45 1.04 2.78
N ALA A 335 3.90 2.25 3.10
CA ALA A 335 3.74 3.44 2.27
C ALA A 335 4.32 3.25 0.87
N TYR A 336 5.53 2.67 0.76
CA TYR A 336 6.11 2.33 -0.54
C TYR A 336 5.33 1.23 -1.26
N LYS A 337 5.04 0.12 -0.57
CA LYS A 337 4.38 -1.05 -1.16
C LYS A 337 2.95 -0.78 -1.63
N GLN A 338 2.26 0.21 -1.03
CA GLN A 338 0.86 0.55 -1.30
C GLN A 338 0.69 1.74 -2.25
N GLY A 339 1.60 1.89 -3.22
CA GLY A 339 1.54 2.95 -4.23
C GLY A 339 2.55 4.06 -4.00
N GLY A 340 3.73 3.74 -3.46
CA GLY A 340 4.81 4.71 -3.32
C GLY A 340 5.74 4.76 -4.53
N VAL A 341 6.43 5.89 -4.65
CA VAL A 341 7.56 6.11 -5.54
C VAL A 341 8.69 6.77 -4.75
N LEU A 342 9.92 6.33 -5.01
CA LEU A 342 11.13 6.95 -4.53
C LEU A 342 11.90 7.48 -5.74
N PHE A 343 12.10 8.79 -5.77
CA PHE A 343 13.01 9.49 -6.65
C PHE A 343 14.34 9.70 -5.92
N ILE A 344 15.45 9.47 -6.61
CA ILE A 344 16.80 9.78 -6.12
C ILE A 344 17.48 10.59 -7.21
N THR A 345 17.89 11.81 -6.88
CA THR A 345 18.55 12.72 -7.81
C THR A 345 19.62 13.53 -7.10
N TRP A 346 20.44 14.19 -7.89
CA TRP A 346 21.37 15.22 -7.46
C TRP A 346 20.80 16.59 -7.80
N ASP A 347 21.29 17.62 -7.14
CA ASP A 347 20.89 19.01 -7.34
C ASP A 347 21.62 19.66 -8.53
N GLU A 348 22.93 19.44 -8.70
CA GLU A 348 23.70 19.98 -9.82
C GLU A 348 24.90 19.13 -10.25
N GLY A 349 25.37 19.39 -11.48
CA GLY A 349 26.57 18.77 -12.03
C GLY A 349 27.85 19.38 -11.46
N GLU A 350 28.91 18.57 -11.37
CA GLU A 350 30.20 19.02 -10.86
C GLU A 350 30.91 20.00 -11.81
N GLY A 351 31.39 21.13 -11.26
CA GLY A 351 32.42 21.98 -11.89
C GLY A 351 32.03 23.40 -12.31
N GLY A 352 30.93 24.00 -11.82
CA GLY A 352 30.52 25.37 -12.17
C GLY A 352 30.49 26.35 -10.99
N SER A 353 31.50 27.22 -10.85
CA SER A 353 31.43 28.40 -9.95
C SER A 353 31.53 29.74 -10.70
N ALA A 354 31.54 29.71 -12.04
CA ALA A 354 31.69 30.89 -12.88
C ALA A 354 30.42 31.18 -13.71
N PRO A 355 29.99 32.45 -13.83
CA PRO A 355 28.89 32.82 -14.73
C PRO A 355 29.18 32.42 -16.18
N GLY A 356 28.30 31.60 -16.78
CA GLY A 356 28.41 31.12 -18.15
C GLY A 356 29.02 29.72 -18.32
N ASP A 357 29.21 28.96 -17.23
CA ASP A 357 29.53 27.54 -17.32
C ASP A 357 28.34 26.75 -17.88
N THR A 358 28.64 25.75 -18.73
CA THR A 358 27.66 24.98 -19.52
C THR A 358 27.53 23.54 -19.05
N LYS A 359 27.92 23.25 -17.80
CA LYS A 359 28.02 21.90 -17.24
C LYS A 359 26.87 21.58 -16.29
N ASP A 360 25.65 21.67 -16.81
CA ASP A 360 24.43 21.40 -16.05
C ASP A 360 24.10 19.88 -15.93
N GLY A 361 25.15 19.05 -15.90
CA GLY A 361 25.04 17.59 -15.91
C GLY A 361 25.44 16.94 -17.25
N PRO A 362 24.85 15.77 -17.62
CA PRO A 362 23.75 15.09 -16.95
C PRO A 362 24.08 14.72 -15.51
N ILE A 363 23.07 14.72 -14.63
CA ILE A 363 23.10 14.22 -13.26
C ILE A 363 22.15 13.02 -13.14
N ALA A 364 22.26 12.24 -12.07
CA ALA A 364 21.45 11.02 -11.97
C ALA A 364 19.98 11.35 -11.66
N MET A 365 19.06 10.60 -12.27
CA MET A 365 17.67 10.51 -11.84
C MET A 365 17.26 9.04 -11.86
N MET A 366 16.97 8.50 -10.68
CA MET A 366 16.51 7.13 -10.50
C MET A 366 15.08 7.12 -9.94
N VAL A 367 14.26 6.21 -10.46
CA VAL A 367 12.86 6.02 -10.09
C VAL A 367 12.67 4.58 -9.61
N LEU A 368 12.38 4.42 -8.33
CA LEU A 368 11.99 3.14 -7.73
C LEU A 368 10.52 3.19 -7.36
N SER A 369 9.73 2.26 -7.91
CA SER A 369 8.32 2.12 -7.55
C SER A 369 7.85 0.71 -7.89
N PRO A 370 6.83 0.16 -7.22
CA PRO A 370 6.09 -1.00 -7.73
C PRO A 370 5.51 -0.78 -9.14
N LYS A 371 5.49 0.46 -9.63
CA LYS A 371 5.07 0.85 -10.98
C LYS A 371 6.21 1.25 -11.93
N ALA A 372 7.43 1.39 -11.45
CA ALA A 372 8.56 1.75 -12.31
C ALA A 372 8.86 0.62 -13.30
N LYS A 373 9.38 0.96 -14.47
CA LYS A 373 9.95 -0.05 -15.37
C LYS A 373 11.24 -0.60 -14.73
N VAL A 374 11.37 -1.92 -14.59
CA VAL A 374 12.51 -2.53 -13.89
C VAL A 374 13.72 -2.66 -14.83
N GLY A 375 14.89 -2.19 -14.41
CA GLY A 375 16.13 -2.23 -15.18
C GLY A 375 16.07 -1.43 -16.48
N TYR A 376 15.20 -0.42 -16.54
CA TYR A 376 14.92 0.37 -17.72
C TYR A 376 15.68 1.69 -17.69
N GLN A 377 16.12 2.13 -18.87
CA GLN A 377 16.70 3.45 -19.04
C GLN A 377 16.17 4.12 -20.29
N ASN A 378 16.13 5.45 -20.28
CA ASN A 378 15.83 6.26 -21.45
C ASN A 378 16.85 7.39 -21.64
N THR A 379 16.75 8.09 -22.76
CA THR A 379 17.57 9.26 -23.11
C THR A 379 16.71 10.49 -23.37
N ILE A 380 15.54 10.56 -22.74
CA ILE A 380 14.68 11.75 -22.83
C ILE A 380 15.33 12.85 -22.00
N HIS A 381 15.32 14.07 -22.53
CA HIS A 381 15.86 15.22 -21.82
C HIS A 381 14.89 15.65 -20.71
N TYR A 382 15.39 15.65 -19.49
CA TYR A 382 14.66 16.05 -18.29
C TYR A 382 15.49 17.04 -17.48
N ASP A 383 14.80 17.76 -16.60
CA ASP A 383 15.40 18.65 -15.61
C ASP A 383 14.61 18.62 -14.29
N HIS A 384 15.01 19.46 -13.32
CA HIS A 384 14.27 19.63 -12.07
C HIS A 384 12.80 19.99 -12.23
N SER A 385 12.45 20.74 -13.27
CA SER A 385 11.05 21.07 -13.57
C SER A 385 10.27 19.85 -14.06
N SER A 386 10.94 18.87 -14.68
CA SER A 386 10.36 17.57 -15.04
C SER A 386 9.96 16.77 -13.78
N THR A 387 10.81 16.79 -12.75
CA THR A 387 10.51 16.18 -11.44
C THR A 387 9.35 16.88 -10.75
N LEU A 388 9.38 18.21 -10.67
CA LEU A 388 8.29 18.99 -10.08
C LEU A 388 6.96 18.71 -10.78
N ARG A 389 6.93 18.78 -12.12
CA ARG A 389 5.75 18.45 -12.92
C ARG A 389 5.20 17.07 -12.59
N THR A 390 6.08 16.07 -12.54
CA THR A 390 5.72 14.68 -12.22
C THR A 390 5.03 14.59 -10.86
N VAL A 391 5.55 15.30 -9.85
CA VAL A 391 4.96 15.33 -8.50
C VAL A 391 3.61 16.06 -8.51
N GLU A 392 3.49 17.18 -9.22
CA GLU A 392 2.24 17.92 -9.37
C GLU A 392 1.15 17.08 -10.05
N GLU A 393 1.51 16.29 -11.07
CA GLU A 393 0.60 15.37 -11.78
C GLU A 393 0.18 14.18 -10.89
N ILE A 394 1.12 13.57 -10.15
CA ILE A 394 0.82 12.49 -9.19
C ILE A 394 -0.24 12.96 -8.19
N PHE A 395 -0.08 14.17 -7.66
CA PHE A 395 -0.95 14.73 -6.64
C PHE A 395 -2.14 15.52 -7.20
N LYS A 396 -2.19 15.71 -8.51
CA LYS A 396 -3.26 16.44 -9.22
C LYS A 396 -3.45 17.86 -8.68
N VAL A 397 -2.35 18.51 -8.32
CA VAL A 397 -2.37 19.90 -7.86
C VAL A 397 -2.26 20.86 -9.03
N SER A 398 -2.77 22.07 -8.85
CA SER A 398 -2.77 23.11 -9.87
C SER A 398 -2.69 24.50 -9.23
N PRO A 399 -2.16 25.51 -9.94
CA PRO A 399 -1.58 25.43 -11.28
C PRO A 399 -0.21 24.72 -11.30
N MET A 400 0.24 24.26 -12.47
CA MET A 400 1.63 23.80 -12.65
C MET A 400 2.59 24.96 -12.40
N LEU A 401 3.60 24.74 -11.57
CA LEU A 401 4.50 25.77 -11.08
C LEU A 401 5.67 26.05 -12.03
N GLY A 402 5.90 27.32 -12.36
CA GLY A 402 7.10 27.76 -13.07
C GLY A 402 7.44 26.93 -14.32
N GLY A 403 8.67 26.42 -14.37
CA GLY A 403 9.16 25.56 -15.46
C GLY A 403 8.36 24.27 -15.64
N ALA A 404 7.73 23.74 -14.58
CA ALA A 404 6.96 22.48 -14.64
C ALA A 404 5.80 22.55 -15.65
N ALA A 405 5.24 23.74 -15.88
CA ALA A 405 4.16 23.95 -16.86
C ALA A 405 4.56 23.59 -18.30
N ASN A 406 5.85 23.61 -18.63
CA ASN A 406 6.35 23.43 -20.00
C ASN A 406 7.26 22.22 -20.19
N GLN A 407 7.66 21.54 -19.11
CA GLN A 407 8.57 20.40 -19.20
C GLN A 407 7.87 19.07 -19.48
N THR A 408 8.66 18.09 -19.92
CA THR A 408 8.23 16.71 -20.06
C THR A 408 8.26 16.04 -18.69
N ASP A 409 7.19 15.36 -18.29
CA ASP A 409 7.17 14.59 -17.04
C ASP A 409 7.96 13.27 -17.16
N LEU A 410 8.17 12.61 -16.02
CA LEU A 410 8.93 11.36 -15.90
C LEU A 410 8.10 10.11 -16.22
N SER A 411 6.90 10.23 -16.82
CA SER A 411 5.97 9.10 -17.03
C SER A 411 6.57 7.95 -17.83
N ASP A 412 7.52 8.19 -18.74
CA ASP A 412 8.21 7.12 -19.47
C ASP A 412 9.01 6.18 -18.56
N LEU A 413 9.38 6.59 -17.35
CA LEU A 413 10.07 5.71 -16.38
C LEU A 413 9.10 4.74 -15.68
N PHE A 414 7.79 4.83 -15.95
CA PHE A 414 6.75 4.02 -15.35
C PHE A 414 6.09 3.07 -16.36
N THR A 415 5.62 1.92 -15.86
CA THR A 415 4.75 0.99 -16.59
C THR A 415 3.30 1.49 -16.65
N SER A 416 2.91 2.32 -15.68
CA SER A 416 1.65 3.07 -15.65
C SER A 416 1.83 4.34 -14.82
N PHE A 417 1.37 5.46 -15.33
CA PHE A 417 1.42 6.77 -14.69
C PHE A 417 -0.02 7.34 -14.59
N PRO A 418 -0.39 7.98 -13.46
CA PRO A 418 -1.76 8.43 -13.19
C PRO A 418 -2.29 9.57 -14.08
#